data_AF-A0AAN7TJK2-F1
#
_entry.id   AF-A0AAN7TJK2-F1
#
_cell.length_a   1.000
_cell.length_b   1.000
_cell.length_c   1.000
_cell.angle_alpha   90.00
_cell.angle_beta   90.00
_cell.angle_gamma   90.00
#
_symmetry.space_group_name_H-M   'P 1'
#
loop_
_entity.id
_entity.type
_entity.pdbx_description
1 polymer ?
#
loop_
_entity_poly.entity_id
_entity_poly.type
_entity_poly.pdbx_seq_one_letter_code
_entity_poly.pdbx_strand_id
1 'polypeptide(L)'
;MALAATEPPAFCPNYLDYALVPHAPFSGGAYNLSYMRPIPACRTFNSTIVESTVTNISNAITDPDLKRLFVNSYPNTLDTAIKWKGYANGSDEELTFVITGDINAMWLRDSANQMQSYLPLLTASSAYDSLASLYRGVINLQARYILIDPYCNSFQPPVESGVSPSNNPSASDDTVRPNYTNTSIFECKYELDSLAAFLEVSSNYYNATQDATFFKKYQWVDAVESILALAENMTVPTYQPDGNVSVLSYSFTRLTNRASETTENSGLGNPFNNGTGLIRSFARPSDDITIFQGLIPSNMMFSRFLASASLIAAAIGEDGLASRMDCLASELRDAITAHGIVNGGSFGSIYAYEVDGYMGQNIMDDANIPSLLAAPFFGYLEVNDALYQNTRKLLLSAQNPYFMRGPDISAIGGAHDGPGYAWPMAAIVRILTSSDNVEITQQLQEIVSTTDGLGLIHESINTYNISDWTRQWFSWANGLFGQMILDLEDRKPELLQQSFQGNSG
;
A
#
# COMPACT_ATOMS: atom_id res chain seq x y z
N MET A 1 -32.81 10.40 -2.02
CA MET A 1 -32.96 9.18 -1.21
C MET A 1 -31.97 8.17 -1.74
N ALA A 2 -30.73 8.22 -1.26
CA ALA A 2 -29.72 7.23 -1.63
C ALA A 2 -29.98 5.97 -0.81
N LEU A 3 -30.08 4.82 -1.47
CA LEU A 3 -30.10 3.52 -0.83
C LEU A 3 -28.77 3.37 -0.08
N ALA A 4 -28.81 3.41 1.26
CA ALA A 4 -27.72 2.92 2.07
C ALA A 4 -27.38 1.50 1.59
N ALA A 5 -26.10 1.19 1.42
CA ALA A 5 -25.68 -0.17 1.14
C ALA A 5 -26.28 -1.07 2.24
N THR A 6 -27.23 -1.91 1.85
CA THR A 6 -27.85 -2.89 2.73
C THR A 6 -26.74 -3.80 3.22
N GLU A 7 -26.69 -4.10 4.52
CA GLU A 7 -25.84 -5.17 5.03
C GLU A 7 -25.93 -6.39 4.09
N PRO A 8 -24.82 -7.09 3.83
CA PRO A 8 -24.85 -8.30 3.02
C PRO A 8 -25.99 -9.19 3.50
N PRO A 9 -26.78 -9.80 2.59
CA PRO A 9 -27.85 -10.70 2.99
C PRO A 9 -27.37 -11.70 4.04
N ALA A 10 -28.20 -12.02 5.04
CA ALA A 10 -27.77 -12.85 6.18
C ALA A 10 -27.24 -14.26 5.81
N PHE A 11 -27.45 -14.71 4.57
CA PHE A 11 -26.89 -15.96 4.05
C PHE A 11 -25.45 -15.83 3.53
N CYS A 12 -24.93 -14.60 3.37
CA CYS A 12 -23.59 -14.36 2.90
C CYS A 12 -22.57 -14.73 3.98
N PRO A 13 -21.58 -15.57 3.66
CA PRO A 13 -20.57 -15.96 4.63
C PRO A 13 -19.70 -14.77 5.02
N ASN A 14 -19.17 -14.80 6.24
CA ASN A 14 -18.07 -13.91 6.61
C ASN A 14 -16.85 -14.26 5.74
N TYR A 15 -16.31 -13.29 5.01
CA TYR A 15 -15.22 -13.57 4.08
C TYR A 15 -13.92 -13.99 4.78
N LEU A 16 -13.71 -13.55 6.03
CA LEU A 16 -12.57 -13.97 6.85
C LEU A 16 -12.54 -15.48 7.06
N ASP A 17 -13.71 -16.07 7.32
CA ASP A 17 -13.86 -17.52 7.50
C ASP A 17 -13.93 -18.23 6.14
N TYR A 18 -14.56 -17.59 5.15
CA TYR A 18 -14.68 -18.13 3.79
C TYR A 18 -13.32 -18.35 3.14
N ALA A 19 -12.38 -17.41 3.31
CA ALA A 19 -11.04 -17.45 2.72
C ALA A 19 -10.12 -18.53 3.34
N LEU A 20 -10.50 -19.14 4.47
CA LEU A 20 -9.72 -20.20 5.14
C LEU A 20 -9.94 -21.59 4.58
N VAL A 21 -11.01 -21.81 3.81
CA VAL A 21 -11.41 -23.16 3.39
C VAL A 21 -11.54 -23.26 1.87
N PRO A 22 -11.20 -24.41 1.26
CA PRO A 22 -11.33 -24.59 -0.19
C PRO A 22 -12.79 -24.69 -0.65
N HIS A 23 -13.10 -24.10 -1.81
CA HIS A 23 -14.41 -24.13 -2.45
C HIS A 23 -14.31 -24.56 -3.92
N ALA A 24 -15.28 -25.37 -4.34
CA ALA A 24 -15.47 -25.73 -5.74
C ALA A 24 -16.12 -24.56 -6.53
N PRO A 25 -15.94 -24.49 -7.86
CA PRO A 25 -15.15 -25.40 -8.69
C PRO A 25 -13.64 -25.11 -8.62
N PHE A 26 -12.83 -26.15 -8.46
CA PHE A 26 -11.38 -26.04 -8.51
C PHE A 26 -10.87 -25.74 -9.93
N SER A 27 -9.65 -25.20 -10.04
CA SER A 27 -9.02 -24.86 -11.32
C SER A 27 -8.80 -26.07 -12.24
N GLY A 28 -8.64 -27.27 -11.67
CA GLY A 28 -8.29 -28.49 -12.40
C GLY A 28 -6.82 -28.56 -12.85
N GLY A 29 -5.98 -27.62 -12.42
CA GLY A 29 -4.54 -27.66 -12.63
C GLY A 29 -3.78 -28.48 -11.57
N ALA A 30 -2.46 -28.46 -11.64
CA ALA A 30 -1.54 -29.17 -10.75
C ALA A 30 -1.69 -28.72 -9.30
N TYR A 31 -1.93 -27.42 -9.08
CA TYR A 31 -2.19 -26.87 -7.74
C TYR A 31 -3.67 -26.90 -7.36
N ASN A 32 -4.54 -27.18 -8.33
CA ASN A 32 -5.99 -27.37 -8.16
C ASN A 32 -6.66 -26.28 -7.31
N LEU A 33 -6.32 -25.01 -7.58
CA LEU A 33 -6.70 -23.85 -6.78
C LEU A 33 -8.22 -23.70 -6.61
N SER A 34 -8.62 -23.35 -5.38
CA SER A 34 -10.01 -23.07 -4.96
C SER A 34 -10.62 -21.84 -5.65
N TYR A 35 -11.95 -21.82 -5.81
CA TYR A 35 -12.70 -20.63 -6.23
C TYR A 35 -12.99 -19.74 -5.02
N MET A 36 -12.46 -18.51 -4.99
CA MET A 36 -12.52 -17.65 -3.80
C MET A 36 -13.35 -16.38 -3.95
N ARG A 37 -14.09 -16.21 -5.05
CA ARG A 37 -15.02 -15.08 -5.16
C ARG A 37 -16.33 -15.40 -4.43
N PRO A 38 -16.90 -14.47 -3.64
CA PRO A 38 -18.27 -14.59 -3.18
C PRO A 38 -19.23 -14.73 -4.37
N ILE A 39 -20.36 -15.40 -4.13
CA ILE A 39 -21.45 -15.40 -5.10
C ILE A 39 -21.90 -13.96 -5.38
N PRO A 40 -22.42 -13.65 -6.58
CA PRO A 40 -22.71 -12.27 -6.98
C PRO A 40 -23.55 -11.45 -5.98
N ALA A 41 -24.52 -12.08 -5.31
CA ALA A 41 -25.36 -11.42 -4.31
C ALA A 41 -24.63 -11.04 -2.99
N CYS A 42 -23.43 -11.58 -2.77
CA CYS A 42 -22.59 -11.33 -1.59
C CYS A 42 -21.39 -10.44 -1.89
N ARG A 43 -21.24 -9.95 -3.13
CA ARG A 43 -20.16 -9.02 -3.49
C ARG A 43 -20.48 -7.62 -2.98
N THR A 44 -19.51 -6.98 -2.34
CA THR A 44 -19.71 -5.68 -1.68
C THR A 44 -19.85 -4.51 -2.65
N PHE A 45 -19.32 -4.65 -3.86
CA PHE A 45 -19.45 -3.69 -4.95
C PHE A 45 -19.39 -4.41 -6.29
N ASN A 46 -20.31 -4.07 -7.21
CA ASN A 46 -20.34 -4.66 -8.55
C ASN A 46 -19.88 -3.64 -9.57
N SER A 47 -18.94 -4.03 -10.43
CA SER A 47 -18.42 -3.18 -11.51
C SER A 47 -18.42 -3.94 -12.83
N THR A 48 -19.26 -3.50 -13.76
CA THR A 48 -19.39 -4.17 -15.08
C THR A 48 -18.07 -4.17 -15.85
N ILE A 49 -17.29 -3.07 -15.78
CA ILE A 49 -15.98 -2.98 -16.46
C ILE A 49 -14.96 -3.93 -15.84
N VAL A 50 -15.04 -4.20 -14.54
CA VAL A 50 -14.15 -5.18 -13.87
C VAL A 50 -14.56 -6.60 -14.24
N GLU A 51 -15.86 -6.94 -14.25
CA GLU A 51 -16.30 -8.29 -14.66
C GLU A 51 -15.93 -8.60 -16.13
N SER A 52 -16.07 -7.61 -17.02
CA SER A 52 -15.66 -7.79 -18.42
C SER A 52 -14.16 -7.95 -18.56
N THR A 53 -13.38 -7.18 -17.80
CA THR A 53 -11.91 -7.30 -17.77
C THR A 53 -11.48 -8.66 -17.22
N VAL A 54 -12.05 -9.13 -16.12
CA VAL A 54 -11.78 -10.47 -15.57
C VAL A 54 -12.06 -11.54 -16.62
N THR A 55 -13.18 -11.44 -17.33
CA THR A 55 -13.53 -12.39 -18.41
C THR A 55 -12.52 -12.34 -19.55
N ASN A 56 -12.14 -11.15 -20.01
CA ASN A 56 -11.23 -10.98 -21.15
C ASN A 56 -9.82 -11.48 -20.82
N ILE A 57 -9.25 -11.03 -19.71
CA ILE A 57 -7.89 -11.40 -19.30
C ILE A 57 -7.81 -12.88 -18.92
N SER A 58 -8.83 -13.44 -18.26
CA SER A 58 -8.84 -14.88 -17.97
C SER A 58 -8.91 -15.77 -19.22
N ASN A 59 -9.43 -15.27 -20.34
CA ASN A 59 -9.38 -15.97 -21.62
C ASN A 59 -7.99 -15.90 -22.26
N ALA A 60 -7.19 -14.88 -21.94
CA ALA A 60 -5.81 -14.75 -22.42
C ALA A 60 -4.85 -15.68 -21.65
N ILE A 61 -5.14 -15.99 -20.38
CA ILE A 61 -4.28 -16.86 -19.57
C ILE A 61 -4.47 -18.33 -19.97
N THR A 62 -3.38 -19.01 -20.32
CA THR A 62 -3.40 -20.45 -20.67
C THR A 62 -3.40 -21.35 -19.44
N ASP A 63 -2.55 -21.05 -18.46
CA ASP A 63 -2.42 -21.87 -17.26
C ASP A 63 -3.69 -21.83 -16.38
N PRO A 64 -4.29 -22.99 -16.01
CA PRO A 64 -5.55 -23.02 -15.28
C PRO A 64 -5.45 -22.50 -13.84
N ASP A 65 -4.30 -22.69 -13.18
CA ASP A 65 -4.08 -22.23 -11.81
C ASP A 65 -3.81 -20.72 -11.78
N LEU A 66 -2.96 -20.21 -12.67
CA LEU A 66 -2.77 -18.77 -12.83
C LEU A 66 -4.08 -18.05 -13.17
N LYS A 67 -4.88 -18.66 -14.05
CA LYS A 67 -6.21 -18.13 -14.40
C LYS A 67 -7.12 -18.08 -13.18
N ARG A 68 -7.15 -19.15 -12.37
CA ARG A 68 -7.95 -19.18 -11.14
C ARG A 68 -7.51 -18.10 -10.17
N LEU A 69 -6.20 -17.97 -9.95
CA LEU A 69 -5.63 -16.96 -9.05
C LEU A 69 -6.00 -15.54 -9.51
N PHE A 70 -5.86 -15.23 -10.81
CA PHE A 70 -6.27 -13.94 -11.35
C PHE A 70 -7.77 -13.65 -11.15
N VAL A 71 -8.63 -14.63 -11.46
CA VAL A 71 -10.08 -14.50 -11.28
C VAL A 71 -10.45 -14.22 -9.82
N ASN A 72 -9.77 -14.87 -8.87
CA ASN A 72 -10.01 -14.67 -7.45
C ASN A 72 -9.48 -13.32 -6.94
N SER A 73 -8.28 -12.93 -7.38
CA SER A 73 -7.52 -11.84 -6.78
C SER A 73 -7.87 -10.46 -7.33
N TYR A 74 -8.00 -10.29 -8.65
CA TYR A 74 -8.21 -8.95 -9.23
C TYR A 74 -9.48 -8.22 -8.72
N PRO A 75 -10.66 -8.85 -8.67
CA PRO A 75 -11.86 -8.19 -8.15
C PRO A 75 -11.98 -8.25 -6.63
N ASN A 76 -10.99 -8.79 -5.89
CA ASN A 76 -11.15 -9.12 -4.47
C ASN A 76 -11.57 -7.92 -3.62
N THR A 77 -10.96 -6.74 -3.82
CA THR A 77 -11.36 -5.52 -3.10
C THR A 77 -12.82 -5.18 -3.34
N LEU A 78 -13.29 -5.18 -4.58
CA LEU A 78 -14.69 -4.88 -4.89
C LEU A 78 -15.64 -5.95 -4.34
N ASP A 79 -15.23 -7.21 -4.44
CA ASP A 79 -16.02 -8.34 -3.99
C ASP A 79 -16.19 -8.35 -2.46
N THR A 80 -15.19 -7.91 -1.68
CA THR A 80 -15.14 -8.21 -0.23
C THR A 80 -14.80 -7.04 0.68
N ALA A 81 -14.12 -6.01 0.19
CA ALA A 81 -13.48 -4.98 1.02
C ALA A 81 -14.15 -3.60 0.94
N ILE A 82 -15.13 -3.38 0.05
CA ILE A 82 -15.93 -2.15 0.06
C ILE A 82 -16.97 -2.27 1.19
N LYS A 83 -16.53 -2.08 2.42
CA LYS A 83 -17.34 -2.33 3.61
C LYS A 83 -18.57 -1.43 3.68
N TRP A 84 -18.43 -0.18 3.22
CA TRP A 84 -19.56 0.73 3.09
C TRP A 84 -19.32 1.79 2.02
N LYS A 85 -20.39 2.17 1.33
CA LYS A 85 -20.42 3.28 0.38
C LYS A 85 -21.71 4.07 0.56
N GLY A 86 -21.61 5.39 0.57
CA GLY A 86 -22.76 6.25 0.69
C GLY A 86 -22.40 7.71 0.49
N TYR A 87 -23.16 8.57 1.17
CA TYR A 87 -22.96 10.02 1.16
C TYR A 87 -22.86 10.52 2.59
N ALA A 88 -22.16 11.64 2.77
CA ALA A 88 -22.23 12.40 4.01
C ALA A 88 -23.66 12.87 4.31
N ASN A 89 -23.98 13.00 5.59
CA ASN A 89 -25.32 13.40 6.03
C ASN A 89 -25.74 14.76 5.45
N GLY A 90 -26.83 14.77 4.68
CA GLY A 90 -27.40 15.99 4.10
C GLY A 90 -26.58 16.63 2.98
N SER A 91 -25.59 15.92 2.44
CA SER A 91 -24.68 16.38 1.39
C SER A 91 -24.64 15.39 0.22
N ASP A 92 -24.07 15.80 -0.90
CA ASP A 92 -23.76 14.95 -2.05
C ASP A 92 -22.30 14.48 -2.06
N GLU A 93 -21.59 14.67 -0.94
CA GLU A 93 -20.23 14.18 -0.72
C GLU A 93 -20.23 12.66 -0.65
N GLU A 94 -19.74 12.02 -1.70
CA GLU A 94 -19.54 10.57 -1.74
C GLU A 94 -18.50 10.17 -0.70
N LEU A 95 -18.75 9.05 -0.03
CA LEU A 95 -17.85 8.44 0.96
C LEU A 95 -17.76 6.94 0.67
N THR A 96 -16.55 6.39 0.72
CA THR A 96 -16.29 4.95 0.53
C THR A 96 -15.31 4.47 1.58
N PHE A 97 -15.78 3.59 2.46
CA PHE A 97 -14.98 2.96 3.50
C PHE A 97 -14.48 1.60 3.01
N VAL A 98 -13.18 1.52 2.78
CA VAL A 98 -12.49 0.33 2.28
C VAL A 98 -11.66 -0.27 3.40
N ILE A 99 -11.93 -1.53 3.72
CA ILE A 99 -11.19 -2.25 4.76
C ILE A 99 -9.99 -2.97 4.15
N THR A 100 -8.94 -3.21 4.95
CA THR A 100 -7.72 -3.91 4.48
C THR A 100 -7.99 -5.37 4.10
N GLY A 101 -9.04 -5.92 4.71
CA GLY A 101 -9.53 -7.27 4.52
C GLY A 101 -10.02 -7.80 5.86
N ASP A 102 -9.20 -8.63 6.48
CA ASP A 102 -9.45 -9.24 7.79
C ASP A 102 -9.68 -8.28 8.98
N ILE A 103 -9.36 -7.00 8.83
CA ILE A 103 -9.57 -5.96 9.86
C ILE A 103 -10.61 -4.95 9.35
N ASN A 104 -11.68 -4.73 10.12
CA ASN A 104 -12.72 -3.73 9.81
C ASN A 104 -12.25 -2.29 10.15
N ALA A 105 -11.11 -1.88 9.62
CA ALA A 105 -10.56 -0.53 9.68
C ALA A 105 -9.92 -0.17 8.34
N MET A 106 -9.82 1.13 8.06
CA MET A 106 -9.30 1.66 6.81
C MET A 106 -7.93 2.29 7.05
N TRP A 107 -6.88 1.66 6.52
CA TRP A 107 -5.58 2.28 6.37
C TRP A 107 -5.58 3.20 5.16
N LEU A 108 -4.97 4.38 5.29
CA LEU A 108 -4.83 5.31 4.16
C LEU A 108 -4.03 4.67 3.03
N ARG A 109 -2.93 3.97 3.37
CA ARG A 109 -2.10 3.19 2.44
C ARG A 109 -2.89 2.11 1.71
N ASP A 110 -3.45 1.15 2.45
CA ASP A 110 -4.14 -0.01 1.85
C ASP A 110 -5.27 0.43 0.93
N SER A 111 -6.12 1.36 1.40
CA SER A 111 -7.25 1.81 0.61
C SER A 111 -6.84 2.54 -0.68
N ALA A 112 -5.74 3.30 -0.68
CA ALA A 112 -5.20 3.90 -1.89
C ALA A 112 -4.65 2.82 -2.88
N ASN A 113 -3.89 1.85 -2.39
CA ASN A 113 -3.31 0.78 -3.21
C ASN A 113 -4.37 -0.21 -3.74
N GLN A 114 -5.40 -0.49 -2.95
CA GLN A 114 -6.58 -1.24 -3.37
C GLN A 114 -7.30 -0.52 -4.53
N MET A 115 -7.41 0.82 -4.48
CA MET A 115 -7.95 1.58 -5.61
C MET A 115 -6.99 1.60 -6.80
N GLN A 116 -5.68 1.73 -6.58
CA GLN A 116 -4.64 1.74 -7.61
C GLN A 116 -4.72 0.51 -8.53
N SER A 117 -5.09 -0.65 -7.97
CA SER A 117 -5.30 -1.89 -8.74
C SER A 117 -6.31 -1.73 -9.88
N TYR A 118 -7.28 -0.81 -9.73
CA TYR A 118 -8.31 -0.52 -10.73
C TYR A 118 -8.00 0.72 -11.60
N LEU A 119 -6.86 1.38 -11.39
CA LEU A 119 -6.44 2.55 -12.17
C LEU A 119 -6.45 2.30 -13.70
N PRO A 120 -6.01 1.14 -14.23
CA PRO A 120 -6.04 0.89 -15.68
C PRO A 120 -7.45 0.94 -16.29
N LEU A 121 -8.50 0.77 -15.49
CA LEU A 121 -9.90 0.79 -15.90
C LEU A 121 -10.63 2.08 -15.54
N LEU A 122 -9.96 2.98 -14.81
CA LEU A 122 -10.58 4.20 -14.31
C LEU A 122 -10.86 5.17 -15.46
N THR A 123 -12.12 5.57 -15.59
CA THR A 123 -12.58 6.56 -16.56
C THR A 123 -13.52 7.55 -15.88
N ALA A 124 -13.63 8.76 -16.42
CA ALA A 124 -14.55 9.76 -15.90
C ALA A 124 -16.01 9.24 -15.94
N SER A 125 -16.68 9.27 -14.79
CA SER A 125 -18.08 8.86 -14.68
C SER A 125 -18.75 9.50 -13.47
N SER A 126 -20.02 9.88 -13.65
CA SER A 126 -20.90 10.38 -12.59
C SER A 126 -21.82 9.30 -12.03
N ALA A 127 -21.74 8.06 -12.53
CA ALA A 127 -22.59 6.97 -12.05
C ALA A 127 -22.15 6.54 -10.64
N TYR A 128 -23.13 6.32 -9.75
CA TYR A 128 -22.90 5.98 -8.34
C TYR A 128 -22.13 4.66 -8.14
N ASP A 129 -22.28 3.73 -9.07
CA ASP A 129 -21.68 2.41 -9.12
C ASP A 129 -20.43 2.34 -10.03
N SER A 130 -19.89 3.50 -10.41
CA SER A 130 -18.64 3.55 -11.18
C SER A 130 -17.40 3.51 -10.29
N LEU A 131 -16.27 3.07 -10.87
CA LEU A 131 -14.95 3.20 -10.24
C LEU A 131 -14.64 4.66 -9.87
N ALA A 132 -15.03 5.63 -10.71
CA ALA A 132 -14.84 7.05 -10.42
C ALA A 132 -15.55 7.49 -9.13
N SER A 133 -16.76 6.97 -8.87
CA SER A 133 -17.49 7.23 -7.62
C SER A 133 -16.81 6.61 -6.40
N LEU A 134 -16.20 5.42 -6.53
CA LEU A 134 -15.38 4.85 -5.46
C LEU A 134 -14.15 5.71 -5.17
N TYR A 135 -13.41 6.13 -6.20
CA TYR A 135 -12.25 7.00 -6.03
C TYR A 135 -12.61 8.30 -5.32
N ARG A 136 -13.65 9.01 -5.76
CA ARG A 136 -14.13 10.23 -5.09
C ARG A 136 -14.51 9.96 -3.63
N GLY A 137 -15.20 8.84 -3.38
CA GLY A 137 -15.58 8.42 -2.04
C GLY A 137 -14.39 8.12 -1.11
N VAL A 138 -13.35 7.48 -1.63
CA VAL A 138 -12.11 7.20 -0.89
C VAL A 138 -11.37 8.50 -0.61
N ILE A 139 -11.19 9.37 -1.62
CA ILE A 139 -10.48 10.65 -1.47
C ILE A 139 -11.16 11.53 -0.42
N ASN A 140 -12.49 11.70 -0.48
CA ASN A 140 -13.22 12.49 0.51
C ASN A 140 -13.09 11.91 1.92
N LEU A 141 -13.21 10.59 2.06
CA LEU A 141 -13.13 9.96 3.37
C LEU A 141 -11.71 10.02 3.96
N GLN A 142 -10.67 9.80 3.15
CA GLN A 142 -9.28 9.98 3.57
C GLN A 142 -8.98 11.44 3.95
N ALA A 143 -9.51 12.43 3.21
CA ALA A 143 -9.37 13.85 3.55
C ALA A 143 -9.95 14.15 4.94
N ARG A 144 -11.13 13.61 5.26
CA ARG A 144 -11.73 13.72 6.60
C ARG A 144 -10.85 13.12 7.67
N TYR A 145 -10.29 11.93 7.43
CA TYR A 145 -9.41 11.24 8.38
C TYR A 145 -8.12 12.02 8.67
N ILE A 146 -7.48 12.57 7.64
CA ILE A 146 -6.30 13.43 7.78
C ILE A 146 -6.62 14.68 8.62
N LEU A 147 -7.83 15.23 8.48
CA LEU A 147 -8.27 16.38 9.29
C LEU A 147 -8.69 16.01 10.71
N ILE A 148 -9.02 14.75 10.98
CA ILE A 148 -9.24 14.24 12.33
C ILE A 148 -7.91 14.10 13.04
N ASP A 149 -6.95 13.40 12.45
CA ASP A 149 -5.59 13.31 12.96
C ASP A 149 -4.62 12.91 11.83
N PRO A 150 -3.72 13.82 11.38
CA PRO A 150 -2.83 13.54 10.27
C PRO A 150 -1.65 12.62 10.66
N TYR A 151 -1.45 12.33 11.95
CA TYR A 151 -0.41 11.40 12.41
C TYR A 151 -0.82 9.94 12.36
N CYS A 152 -2.11 9.62 12.21
CA CYS A 152 -2.59 8.25 12.34
C CYS A 152 -2.67 7.53 10.99
N ASN A 153 -2.25 6.27 10.96
CA ASN A 153 -2.26 5.41 9.78
C ASN A 153 -3.63 4.82 9.47
N SER A 154 -4.47 4.55 10.49
CA SER A 154 -5.71 3.80 10.32
C SER A 154 -6.92 4.31 11.10
N PHE A 155 -8.09 4.18 10.47
CA PHE A 155 -9.32 4.83 10.92
C PHE A 155 -10.51 3.88 11.01
N GLN A 156 -11.41 4.24 11.92
CA GLN A 156 -12.67 3.53 12.16
C GLN A 156 -13.71 3.89 11.09
N PRO A 157 -14.78 3.08 10.93
CA PRO A 157 -15.84 3.38 9.98
C PRO A 157 -16.43 4.79 10.17
N PRO A 158 -16.79 5.49 9.08
CA PRO A 158 -17.44 6.79 9.20
C PRO A 158 -18.80 6.64 9.88
N VAL A 159 -19.22 7.66 10.63
CA VAL A 159 -20.47 7.63 11.40
C VAL A 159 -21.70 7.36 10.53
N GLU A 160 -21.68 7.83 9.28
CA GLU A 160 -22.73 7.61 8.28
C GLU A 160 -22.91 6.14 7.89
N SER A 161 -21.90 5.30 8.13
CA SER A 161 -21.96 3.87 7.81
C SER A 161 -22.84 3.06 8.75
N GLY A 162 -23.00 3.51 10.00
CA GLY A 162 -23.61 2.72 11.07
C GLY A 162 -22.82 1.45 11.47
N VAL A 163 -21.67 1.20 10.84
CA VAL A 163 -20.78 0.09 11.19
C VAL A 163 -20.12 0.42 12.53
N SER A 164 -20.15 -0.54 13.47
CA SER A 164 -19.53 -0.34 14.78
C SER A 164 -18.01 -0.26 14.67
N PRO A 165 -17.35 0.61 15.46
CA PRO A 165 -15.89 0.64 15.55
C PRO A 165 -15.31 -0.73 15.91
N SER A 166 -14.19 -1.05 15.27
CA SER A 166 -13.44 -2.27 15.52
C SER A 166 -12.58 -2.13 16.77
N ASN A 167 -12.47 -3.20 17.54
CA ASN A 167 -11.57 -3.24 18.68
C ASN A 167 -10.12 -3.44 18.22
N ASN A 168 -9.25 -2.47 18.47
CA ASN A 168 -7.80 -2.68 18.41
C ASN A 168 -7.30 -3.15 19.78
N PRO A 169 -6.86 -4.41 19.94
CA PRO A 169 -6.43 -4.94 21.23
C PRO A 169 -5.17 -4.24 21.78
N SER A 170 -4.35 -3.65 20.92
CA SER A 170 -3.11 -2.97 21.32
C SER A 170 -3.35 -1.52 21.78
N ALA A 171 -4.52 -0.93 21.49
CA ALA A 171 -4.75 0.48 21.72
C ALA A 171 -4.72 0.89 23.21
N SER A 172 -4.99 -0.03 24.14
CA SER A 172 -4.83 0.24 25.58
C SER A 172 -3.38 0.26 26.05
N ASP A 173 -2.47 -0.33 25.27
CA ASP A 173 -1.04 -0.39 25.55
C ASP A 173 -0.28 0.77 24.89
N ASP A 174 -0.95 1.57 24.07
CA ASP A 174 -0.39 2.71 23.35
C ASP A 174 -0.37 3.98 24.20
N THR A 175 0.74 4.71 24.11
CA THR A 175 0.88 6.09 24.58
C THR A 175 1.35 6.93 23.40
N VAL A 176 0.47 7.79 22.91
CA VAL A 176 0.67 8.58 21.70
C VAL A 176 0.47 10.04 22.00
N ARG A 177 1.30 10.89 21.38
CA ARG A 177 1.12 12.34 21.35
C ARG A 177 1.07 12.77 19.88
N PRO A 178 0.09 13.59 19.46
CA PRO A 178 -1.08 14.01 20.23
C PRO A 178 -1.96 12.82 20.68
N ASN A 179 -2.74 13.03 21.74
CA ASN A 179 -3.67 11.99 22.19
C ASN A 179 -4.79 11.84 21.16
N TYR A 180 -5.16 10.60 20.87
CA TYR A 180 -6.26 10.28 19.97
C TYR A 180 -7.41 9.57 20.69
N THR A 181 -8.52 9.34 19.97
CA THR A 181 -9.66 8.58 20.49
C THR A 181 -9.96 7.38 19.59
N ASN A 182 -10.21 6.23 20.20
CA ASN A 182 -10.50 4.98 19.48
C ASN A 182 -11.89 4.96 18.81
N THR A 183 -12.61 6.08 18.84
CA THR A 183 -13.92 6.22 18.20
C THR A 183 -13.79 6.46 16.69
N SER A 184 -12.77 7.22 16.28
CA SER A 184 -12.52 7.59 14.89
C SER A 184 -11.21 7.00 14.35
N ILE A 185 -10.28 6.64 15.24
CA ILE A 185 -8.96 6.12 14.90
C ILE A 185 -8.86 4.67 15.37
N PHE A 186 -8.33 3.80 14.52
CA PHE A 186 -8.09 2.39 14.85
C PHE A 186 -6.68 2.21 15.44
N GLU A 187 -5.67 2.78 14.79
CA GLU A 187 -4.28 2.83 15.24
C GLU A 187 -3.66 4.17 14.81
N CYS A 188 -2.72 4.67 15.62
CA CYS A 188 -2.07 5.95 15.39
C CYS A 188 -0.54 5.83 15.32
N LYS A 189 -0.03 4.97 14.43
CA LYS A 189 1.38 4.94 14.07
C LYS A 189 1.63 5.93 12.93
N TYR A 190 2.58 6.85 13.11
CA TYR A 190 2.87 7.86 12.10
C TYR A 190 3.76 7.30 10.98
N GLU A 191 3.17 7.25 9.80
CA GLU A 191 3.72 6.71 8.56
C GLU A 191 3.66 7.77 7.48
N LEU A 192 4.81 8.22 6.98
CA LEU A 192 4.85 9.23 5.93
C LEU A 192 4.13 8.77 4.65
N ASP A 193 4.16 7.47 4.36
CA ASP A 193 3.46 6.89 3.21
C ASP A 193 1.93 6.95 3.35
N SER A 194 1.36 7.01 4.55
CA SER A 194 -0.09 7.20 4.73
C SER A 194 -0.55 8.54 4.14
N LEU A 195 0.27 9.59 4.25
CA LEU A 195 0.01 10.89 3.61
C LEU A 195 0.30 10.84 2.09
N ALA A 196 1.36 10.13 1.69
CA ALA A 196 1.68 9.95 0.28
C ALA A 196 0.59 9.18 -0.48
N ALA A 197 -0.06 8.21 0.18
CA ALA A 197 -1.17 7.42 -0.34
C ALA A 197 -2.40 8.27 -0.67
N PHE A 198 -2.71 9.29 0.15
CA PHE A 198 -3.77 10.25 -0.15
C PHE A 198 -3.45 11.10 -1.39
N LEU A 199 -2.20 11.55 -1.52
CA LEU A 199 -1.72 12.29 -2.69
C LEU A 199 -1.72 11.40 -3.95
N GLU A 200 -1.38 10.12 -3.80
CA GLU A 200 -1.43 9.12 -4.86
C GLU A 200 -2.85 8.90 -5.38
N VAL A 201 -3.80 8.53 -4.52
CA VAL A 201 -5.17 8.24 -4.96
C VAL A 201 -5.82 9.48 -5.60
N SER A 202 -5.50 10.67 -5.09
CA SER A 202 -5.90 11.95 -5.68
C SER A 202 -5.31 12.14 -7.08
N SER A 203 -4.01 11.95 -7.24
CA SER A 203 -3.29 12.10 -8.51
C SER A 203 -3.76 11.08 -9.54
N ASN A 204 -3.95 9.82 -9.13
CA ASN A 204 -4.46 8.74 -9.96
C ASN A 204 -5.86 9.07 -10.49
N TYR A 205 -6.74 9.56 -9.62
CA TYR A 205 -8.08 9.99 -10.03
C TYR A 205 -8.04 11.16 -11.02
N TYR A 206 -7.29 12.21 -10.68
CA TYR A 206 -7.20 13.40 -11.52
C TYR A 206 -6.62 13.08 -12.90
N ASN A 207 -5.52 12.32 -12.96
CA ASN A 207 -4.86 12.00 -14.22
C ASN A 207 -5.77 11.17 -15.14
N ALA A 208 -6.52 10.20 -14.59
CA ALA A 208 -7.39 9.33 -15.38
C ALA A 208 -8.71 10.00 -15.81
N THR A 209 -9.24 10.94 -15.02
CA THR A 209 -10.59 11.50 -15.23
C THR A 209 -10.62 12.96 -15.65
N GLN A 210 -9.55 13.70 -15.36
CA GLN A 210 -9.44 15.16 -15.53
C GLN A 210 -10.51 15.96 -14.77
N ASP A 211 -11.18 15.37 -13.77
CA ASP A 211 -12.17 16.05 -12.93
C ASP A 211 -11.50 16.91 -11.85
N ALA A 212 -10.94 18.06 -12.26
CA ALA A 212 -10.37 19.03 -11.34
C ALA A 212 -11.43 19.60 -10.38
N THR A 213 -12.66 19.79 -10.87
CA THR A 213 -13.71 20.50 -10.12
C THR A 213 -14.13 19.77 -8.84
N PHE A 214 -14.01 18.45 -8.82
CA PHE A 214 -14.20 17.62 -7.64
C PHE A 214 -13.35 18.09 -6.44
N PHE A 215 -12.07 18.39 -6.66
CA PHE A 215 -11.12 18.71 -5.60
C PHE A 215 -11.38 20.04 -4.89
N LYS A 216 -12.19 20.92 -5.48
CA LYS A 216 -12.60 22.20 -4.86
C LYS A 216 -13.88 22.09 -4.02
N LYS A 217 -14.57 20.95 -4.10
CA LYS A 217 -15.95 20.85 -3.60
C LYS A 217 -16.04 20.61 -2.09
N TYR A 218 -15.08 19.88 -1.54
CA TYR A 218 -15.04 19.49 -0.12
C TYR A 218 -13.66 19.78 0.47
N GLN A 219 -13.12 18.87 1.28
CA GLN A 219 -12.02 19.15 2.20
C GLN A 219 -10.63 18.81 1.67
N TRP A 220 -10.46 18.62 0.35
CA TRP A 220 -9.18 18.20 -0.21
C TRP A 220 -8.07 19.23 0.02
N VAL A 221 -8.34 20.52 -0.23
CA VAL A 221 -7.37 21.60 -0.02
C VAL A 221 -6.94 21.67 1.45
N ASP A 222 -7.90 21.60 2.38
CA ASP A 222 -7.64 21.62 3.81
C ASP A 222 -6.77 20.42 4.25
N ALA A 223 -7.03 19.22 3.70
CA ALA A 223 -6.25 18.03 3.97
C ALA A 223 -4.80 18.16 3.44
N VAL A 224 -4.60 18.74 2.26
CA VAL A 224 -3.25 19.01 1.72
C VAL A 224 -2.49 20.03 2.58
N GLU A 225 -3.16 21.09 3.04
CA GLU A 225 -2.54 22.06 3.96
C GLU A 225 -2.14 21.40 5.30
N SER A 226 -2.98 20.50 5.83
CA SER A 226 -2.67 19.70 7.01
C SER A 226 -1.44 18.80 6.79
N ILE A 227 -1.36 18.14 5.63
CA ILE A 227 -0.21 17.33 5.22
C ILE A 227 1.07 18.16 5.17
N LEU A 228 1.04 19.35 4.55
CA LEU A 228 2.22 20.22 4.45
C LEU A 228 2.69 20.70 5.83
N ALA A 229 1.77 21.09 6.71
CA ALA A 229 2.08 21.49 8.07
C ALA A 229 2.68 20.32 8.88
N LEU A 230 2.16 19.10 8.71
CA LEU A 230 2.72 17.91 9.33
C LEU A 230 4.12 17.58 8.79
N ALA A 231 4.30 17.61 7.47
CA ALA A 231 5.59 17.37 6.83
C ALA A 231 6.66 18.32 7.38
N GLU A 232 6.36 19.61 7.49
CA GLU A 232 7.25 20.61 8.10
C GLU A 232 7.61 20.25 9.55
N ASN A 233 6.61 19.91 10.38
CA ASN A 233 6.84 19.50 11.77
C ASN A 233 7.72 18.24 11.90
N MET A 234 7.67 17.34 10.91
CA MET A 234 8.44 16.10 10.89
C MET A 234 9.84 16.27 10.29
N THR A 235 10.25 17.49 9.92
CA THR A 235 11.66 17.81 9.61
C THR A 235 12.47 18.27 10.83
N VAL A 236 11.81 18.50 11.98
CA VAL A 236 12.45 19.02 13.20
C VAL A 236 13.60 18.09 13.66
N PRO A 237 14.83 18.60 13.87
CA PRO A 237 15.96 17.77 14.30
C PRO A 237 15.87 17.37 15.77
N THR A 238 16.64 16.39 16.21
CA THR A 238 16.65 16.00 17.63
C THR A 238 17.24 17.08 18.53
N TYR A 239 18.28 17.79 18.07
CA TYR A 239 18.90 18.90 18.78
C TYR A 239 18.79 20.19 17.98
N GLN A 240 18.49 21.28 18.68
CA GLN A 240 18.58 22.65 18.17
C GLN A 240 20.05 23.10 18.06
N PRO A 241 20.35 24.19 17.33
CA PRO A 241 21.73 24.68 17.17
C PRO A 241 22.46 25.00 18.48
N ASP A 242 21.73 25.30 19.56
CA ASP A 242 22.27 25.58 20.89
C ASP A 242 22.44 24.32 21.77
N GLY A 243 22.12 23.14 21.23
CA GLY A 243 22.19 21.84 21.91
C GLY A 243 20.96 21.46 22.72
N ASN A 244 19.92 22.30 22.80
CA ASN A 244 18.66 21.93 23.44
C ASN A 244 17.94 20.83 22.65
N VAL A 245 17.29 19.91 23.35
CA VAL A 245 16.46 18.86 22.73
C VAL A 245 15.21 19.49 22.15
N SER A 246 14.93 19.22 20.88
CA SER A 246 13.72 19.70 20.22
C SER A 246 12.47 19.03 20.77
N VAL A 247 11.37 19.77 20.81
CA VAL A 247 10.05 19.20 21.08
C VAL A 247 9.46 18.72 19.76
N LEU A 248 9.49 17.41 19.51
CA LEU A 248 8.77 16.82 18.38
C LEU A 248 7.27 17.00 18.60
N SER A 249 6.46 17.12 17.56
CA SER A 249 4.99 17.17 17.71
C SER A 249 4.35 15.80 17.90
N TYR A 250 5.06 14.72 17.52
CA TYR A 250 4.63 13.34 17.65
C TYR A 250 5.50 12.54 18.63
N SER A 251 4.89 11.57 19.31
CA SER A 251 5.62 10.50 19.99
C SER A 251 4.74 9.26 20.14
N PHE A 252 5.33 8.07 20.12
CA PHE A 252 4.60 6.81 20.21
C PHE A 252 5.37 5.76 21.02
N THR A 253 4.73 5.16 22.02
CA THR A 253 5.23 3.92 22.65
C THR A 253 4.09 2.94 22.83
N ARG A 254 4.38 1.65 22.70
CA ARG A 254 3.49 0.54 23.04
C ARG A 254 4.12 -0.30 24.14
N LEU A 255 3.32 -0.79 25.09
CA LEU A 255 3.76 -1.85 26.00
C LEU A 255 3.76 -3.19 25.26
N THR A 256 4.93 -3.65 24.85
CA THR A 256 5.09 -4.84 24.00
C THR A 256 6.45 -5.51 24.20
N ASN A 257 6.56 -6.77 23.80
CA ASN A 257 7.83 -7.51 23.70
C ASN A 257 8.39 -7.58 22.27
N ARG A 258 7.70 -6.98 21.29
CA ARG A 258 8.16 -6.85 19.90
C ARG A 258 8.88 -5.51 19.73
N ALA A 259 10.17 -5.55 19.43
CA ALA A 259 10.97 -4.33 19.29
C ALA A 259 10.49 -3.42 18.15
N SER A 260 9.91 -3.99 17.08
CA SER A 260 9.36 -3.24 15.96
C SER A 260 8.00 -2.58 16.26
N GLU A 261 7.41 -2.81 17.43
CA GLU A 261 6.08 -2.31 17.80
C GLU A 261 6.14 -1.13 18.78
N THR A 262 7.33 -0.60 19.10
CA THR A 262 7.49 0.51 20.04
C THR A 262 8.73 1.34 19.69
N THR A 263 8.76 2.62 20.06
CA THR A 263 9.88 3.50 19.68
C THR A 263 10.86 3.74 20.82
N GLU A 264 12.12 3.95 20.46
CA GLU A 264 13.19 4.31 21.39
C GLU A 264 13.00 5.71 22.02
N ASN A 265 13.87 6.04 22.99
CA ASN A 265 13.97 7.38 23.59
C ASN A 265 12.63 7.93 24.10
N SER A 266 11.89 7.09 24.83
CA SER A 266 10.61 7.44 25.45
C SER A 266 9.57 7.96 24.45
N GLY A 267 9.50 7.36 23.26
CA GLY A 267 8.49 7.71 22.28
C GLY A 267 8.98 8.57 21.13
N LEU A 268 10.24 9.03 21.16
CA LEU A 268 10.78 10.01 20.20
C LEU A 268 11.50 9.35 19.02
N GLY A 269 11.75 8.04 19.08
CA GLY A 269 12.57 7.31 18.12
C GLY A 269 14.05 7.65 18.21
N ASN A 270 14.84 7.17 17.25
CA ASN A 270 16.28 7.41 17.22
C ASN A 270 16.63 8.86 16.84
N PRO A 271 17.78 9.40 17.29
CA PRO A 271 18.20 10.76 16.95
C PRO A 271 18.25 11.00 15.45
N PHE A 272 17.75 12.16 15.01
CA PHE A 272 17.75 12.58 13.61
C PHE A 272 18.45 13.93 13.48
N ASN A 273 19.37 14.03 12.54
CA ASN A 273 20.25 15.19 12.41
C ASN A 273 19.53 16.38 11.78
N ASN A 274 20.07 17.58 12.03
CA ASN A 274 19.61 18.80 11.39
C ASN A 274 20.12 18.92 9.95
N GLY A 275 19.35 19.62 9.12
CA GLY A 275 19.75 19.97 7.76
C GLY A 275 19.71 18.83 6.75
N THR A 276 19.06 17.70 7.06
CA THR A 276 18.87 16.60 6.10
C THR A 276 17.87 16.96 5.00
N GLY A 277 16.90 17.83 5.29
CA GLY A 277 15.78 18.13 4.40
C GLY A 277 14.78 16.98 4.22
N LEU A 278 15.05 15.81 4.81
CA LEU A 278 14.17 14.65 4.79
C LEU A 278 13.08 14.78 5.85
N ILE A 279 11.91 14.21 5.56
CA ILE A 279 10.79 14.12 6.51
C ILE A 279 10.92 12.80 7.28
N ARG A 280 10.82 12.87 8.61
CA ARG A 280 10.79 11.67 9.47
C ARG A 280 9.57 10.80 9.13
N SER A 281 9.74 9.50 9.19
CA SER A 281 8.65 8.52 9.36
C SER A 281 8.92 7.76 10.64
N PHE A 282 7.93 7.59 11.52
CA PHE A 282 8.12 6.83 12.75
C PHE A 282 7.96 5.34 12.50
N ALA A 283 6.91 4.96 11.77
CA ALA A 283 6.70 3.62 11.27
C ALA A 283 6.95 3.53 9.76
N ARG A 284 7.17 2.30 9.29
CA ARG A 284 7.30 1.88 7.90
C ARG A 284 5.91 1.54 7.34
N PRO A 285 5.81 1.31 6.02
CA PRO A 285 4.59 0.77 5.41
C PRO A 285 4.19 -0.64 5.92
N SER A 286 5.07 -1.32 6.66
CA SER A 286 4.77 -2.59 7.36
C SER A 286 4.15 -2.40 8.74
N ASP A 287 3.81 -1.17 9.13
CA ASP A 287 3.44 -0.74 10.48
C ASP A 287 4.56 -0.97 11.55
N ASP A 288 5.75 -1.44 11.17
CA ASP A 288 6.91 -1.57 12.06
C ASP A 288 7.61 -0.22 12.26
N ILE A 289 8.09 0.05 13.47
CA ILE A 289 8.89 1.24 13.77
C ILE A 289 10.22 1.23 13.00
N THR A 290 10.57 2.38 12.42
CA THR A 290 11.84 2.63 11.72
C THR A 290 13.03 2.53 12.67
N ILE A 291 14.18 2.07 12.17
CA ILE A 291 15.44 2.17 12.93
C ILE A 291 15.94 3.61 12.85
N PHE A 292 16.09 4.13 11.63
CA PHE A 292 16.37 5.54 11.40
C PHE A 292 15.19 6.20 10.69
N GLN A 293 14.76 7.36 11.19
CA GLN A 293 13.48 7.94 10.77
C GLN A 293 13.52 8.59 9.39
N GLY A 294 14.68 8.79 8.78
CA GLY A 294 14.80 9.17 7.36
C GLY A 294 14.54 7.98 6.46
N LEU A 295 13.28 7.51 6.40
CA LEU A 295 12.85 6.40 5.57
C LEU A 295 12.81 6.83 4.09
N ILE A 296 13.78 6.36 3.32
CA ILE A 296 14.02 6.82 1.95
C ILE A 296 12.84 6.49 1.01
N PRO A 297 12.29 5.26 0.98
CA PRO A 297 11.14 4.95 0.12
C PRO A 297 9.91 5.82 0.36
N SER A 298 9.56 6.09 1.62
CA SER A 298 8.41 6.95 1.93
C SER A 298 8.66 8.40 1.56
N ASN A 299 9.90 8.91 1.71
CA ASN A 299 10.27 10.24 1.19
C ASN A 299 10.21 10.29 -0.34
N MET A 300 10.62 9.22 -1.05
CA MET A 300 10.49 9.11 -2.50
C MET A 300 9.03 9.18 -2.95
N MET A 301 8.16 8.37 -2.33
CA MET A 301 6.73 8.32 -2.66
C MET A 301 6.04 9.65 -2.36
N PHE A 302 6.32 10.24 -1.19
CA PHE A 302 5.78 11.55 -0.80
C PHE A 302 6.19 12.64 -1.79
N SER A 303 7.49 12.75 -2.11
CA SER A 303 7.99 13.71 -3.12
C SER A 303 7.31 13.50 -4.48
N ARG A 304 7.20 12.24 -4.96
CA ARG A 304 6.60 11.92 -6.25
C ARG A 304 5.15 12.38 -6.37
N PHE A 305 4.33 12.07 -5.36
CA PHE A 305 2.90 12.35 -5.40
C PHE A 305 2.57 13.76 -4.93
N LEU A 306 3.43 14.41 -4.15
CA LEU A 306 3.30 15.83 -3.86
C LEU A 306 3.49 16.67 -5.13
N ALA A 307 4.51 16.37 -5.94
CA ALA A 307 4.70 16.98 -7.25
C ALA A 307 3.49 16.73 -8.16
N SER A 308 2.97 15.50 -8.19
CA SER A 308 1.80 15.15 -9.00
C SER A 308 0.52 15.88 -8.57
N ALA A 309 0.27 15.96 -7.27
CA ALA A 309 -0.90 16.60 -6.68
C ALA A 309 -0.82 18.13 -6.77
N SER A 310 0.38 18.73 -6.92
CA SER A 310 0.53 20.16 -7.17
C SER A 310 -0.19 20.61 -8.45
N LEU A 311 -0.28 19.73 -9.46
CA LEU A 311 -1.01 19.99 -10.70
C LEU A 311 -2.51 20.09 -10.46
N ILE A 312 -3.05 19.35 -9.49
CA ILE A 312 -4.45 19.46 -9.07
C ILE A 312 -4.69 20.83 -8.45
N ALA A 313 -3.85 21.24 -7.50
CA ALA A 313 -3.94 22.54 -6.83
C ALA A 313 -3.89 23.69 -7.85
N ALA A 314 -2.97 23.64 -8.83
CA ALA A 314 -2.91 24.60 -9.93
C ALA A 314 -4.20 24.59 -10.77
N ALA A 315 -4.71 23.41 -11.13
CA ALA A 315 -5.91 23.27 -11.95
C ALA A 315 -7.19 23.84 -11.27
N ILE A 316 -7.24 23.88 -9.94
CA ILE A 316 -8.37 24.45 -9.18
C ILE A 316 -8.17 25.93 -8.78
N GLY A 317 -7.05 26.54 -9.20
CA GLY A 317 -6.71 27.94 -8.98
C GLY A 317 -6.03 28.23 -7.63
N GLU A 318 -5.45 27.22 -6.98
CA GLU A 318 -4.70 27.35 -5.73
C GLU A 318 -3.19 27.47 -6.03
N ASP A 319 -2.79 28.47 -6.83
CA ASP A 319 -1.42 28.61 -7.36
C ASP A 319 -0.34 28.70 -6.26
N GLY A 320 -0.67 29.32 -5.13
CA GLY A 320 0.24 29.43 -3.98
C GLY A 320 0.48 28.09 -3.29
N LEU A 321 -0.57 27.27 -3.15
CA LEU A 321 -0.47 25.91 -2.62
C LEU A 321 0.31 25.02 -3.60
N ALA A 322 -0.02 25.08 -4.89
CA ALA A 322 0.68 24.34 -5.94
C ALA A 322 2.20 24.62 -5.92
N SER A 323 2.59 25.90 -5.81
CA SER A 323 4.00 26.29 -5.76
C SER A 323 4.71 25.76 -4.52
N ARG A 324 4.06 25.76 -3.34
CA ARG A 324 4.61 25.19 -2.10
C ARG A 324 4.82 23.68 -2.22
N MET A 325 3.83 22.97 -2.78
CA MET A 325 3.89 21.53 -2.99
C MET A 325 5.03 21.14 -3.94
N ASP A 326 5.16 21.82 -5.08
CA ASP A 326 6.19 21.55 -6.08
C ASP A 326 7.60 21.86 -5.53
N CYS A 327 7.75 22.98 -4.81
CA CYS A 327 9.01 23.35 -4.16
C CYS A 327 9.46 22.30 -3.15
N LEU A 328 8.58 21.91 -2.21
CA LEU A 328 8.90 20.88 -1.22
C LEU A 328 9.20 19.53 -1.88
N ALA A 329 8.46 19.17 -2.95
CA ALA A 329 8.73 17.95 -3.68
C ALA A 329 10.14 17.95 -4.29
N SER A 330 10.58 19.06 -4.89
CA SER A 330 11.92 19.22 -5.44
C SER A 330 13.00 19.18 -4.35
N GLU A 331 12.81 19.91 -3.26
CA GLU A 331 13.73 19.93 -2.11
C GLU A 331 13.92 18.53 -1.52
N LEU A 332 12.86 17.73 -1.44
CA LEU A 332 12.95 16.34 -1.01
C LEU A 332 13.74 15.46 -1.98
N ARG A 333 13.64 15.67 -3.29
CA ARG A 333 14.49 14.92 -4.26
C ARG A 333 15.96 15.24 -4.05
N ASP A 334 16.28 16.51 -3.79
CA ASP A 334 17.64 16.94 -3.50
C ASP A 334 18.14 16.34 -2.18
N ALA A 335 17.30 16.35 -1.13
CA ALA A 335 17.59 15.72 0.16
C ALA A 335 17.83 14.21 0.05
N ILE A 336 16.97 13.49 -0.68
CA ILE A 336 17.14 12.04 -0.96
C ILE A 336 18.45 11.78 -1.71
N THR A 337 18.80 12.62 -2.68
CA THR A 337 20.06 12.49 -3.42
C THR A 337 21.27 12.72 -2.50
N ALA A 338 21.21 13.74 -1.64
CA ALA A 338 22.31 14.12 -0.76
C ALA A 338 22.53 13.13 0.39
N HIS A 339 21.45 12.55 0.93
CA HIS A 339 21.50 11.77 2.17
C HIS A 339 21.10 10.30 2.01
N GLY A 340 20.26 9.97 1.02
CA GLY A 340 19.78 8.61 0.77
C GLY A 340 20.72 7.78 -0.10
N ILE A 341 21.63 8.40 -0.87
CA ILE A 341 22.59 7.68 -1.72
C ILE A 341 23.87 7.40 -0.94
N VAL A 342 24.24 6.12 -0.86
CA VAL A 342 25.35 5.64 -0.04
C VAL A 342 26.24 4.67 -0.82
N ASN A 343 27.39 4.32 -0.24
CA ASN A 343 28.31 3.35 -0.84
C ASN A 343 27.86 1.92 -0.53
N GLY A 344 27.40 1.18 -1.55
CA GLY A 344 26.99 -0.22 -1.47
C GLY A 344 28.14 -1.23 -1.67
N GLY A 345 29.40 -0.80 -1.51
CA GLY A 345 30.57 -1.67 -1.68
C GLY A 345 30.71 -2.16 -3.13
N SER A 346 30.67 -3.48 -3.34
CA SER A 346 30.81 -4.07 -4.69
C SER A 346 29.67 -3.74 -5.65
N PHE A 347 28.53 -3.25 -5.14
CA PHE A 347 27.39 -2.84 -5.96
C PHE A 347 27.51 -1.40 -6.48
N GLY A 348 28.50 -0.63 -6.04
CA GLY A 348 28.63 0.80 -6.34
C GLY A 348 27.71 1.65 -5.46
N SER A 349 27.31 2.83 -5.94
CA SER A 349 26.32 3.65 -5.25
C SER A 349 24.95 2.96 -5.27
N ILE A 350 24.25 3.03 -4.14
CA ILE A 350 22.90 2.49 -3.91
C ILE A 350 22.07 3.50 -3.10
N TYR A 351 20.76 3.29 -3.02
CA TYR A 351 19.94 3.92 -1.99
C TYR A 351 19.99 3.12 -0.68
N ALA A 352 20.16 3.80 0.45
CA ALA A 352 19.89 3.25 1.77
C ALA A 352 18.37 3.16 2.00
N TYR A 353 17.93 2.23 2.84
CA TYR A 353 16.52 2.11 3.21
C TYR A 353 16.12 3.20 4.21
N GLU A 354 16.95 3.40 5.23
CA GLU A 354 16.77 4.40 6.28
C GLU A 354 18.08 5.11 6.60
N VAL A 355 18.01 6.41 6.92
CA VAL A 355 19.16 7.21 7.35
C VAL A 355 18.80 8.12 8.54
N ASP A 356 19.79 8.45 9.37
CA ASP A 356 19.61 9.34 10.53
C ASP A 356 20.20 10.75 10.33
N GLY A 357 20.98 10.95 9.26
CA GLY A 357 21.76 12.17 9.01
C GLY A 357 23.03 12.31 9.88
N TYR A 358 23.29 11.39 10.81
CA TYR A 358 24.53 11.25 11.60
C TYR A 358 25.47 10.18 11.04
N MET A 359 25.34 9.85 9.75
CA MET A 359 26.02 8.75 9.04
C MET A 359 25.48 7.34 9.34
N GLY A 360 24.46 7.20 10.19
CA GLY A 360 23.72 5.95 10.34
C GLY A 360 22.94 5.66 9.06
N GLN A 361 23.13 4.43 8.55
CA GLN A 361 22.57 3.95 7.30
C GLN A 361 22.08 2.51 7.50
N ASN A 362 20.83 2.24 7.16
CA ASN A 362 20.28 0.90 7.14
C ASN A 362 20.20 0.41 5.69
N ILE A 363 20.91 -0.69 5.38
CA ILE A 363 21.00 -1.24 4.02
C ILE A 363 20.17 -2.52 3.97
N MET A 364 18.92 -2.38 3.53
CA MET A 364 17.94 -3.46 3.40
C MET A 364 16.84 -3.05 2.41
N ASP A 365 15.81 -3.88 2.28
CA ASP A 365 14.48 -3.43 1.85
C ASP A 365 13.41 -4.16 2.66
N ASP A 366 12.20 -3.64 2.65
CA ASP A 366 10.99 -4.32 3.15
C ASP A 366 10.03 -4.61 1.99
N ALA A 367 9.15 -5.59 2.16
CA ALA A 367 8.18 -5.96 1.14
C ALA A 367 7.06 -4.94 0.90
N ASN A 368 6.72 -4.14 1.93
CA ASN A 368 5.60 -3.20 1.86
C ASN A 368 5.91 -1.98 1.00
N ILE A 369 4.94 -1.54 0.19
CA ILE A 369 5.09 -0.38 -0.70
C ILE A 369 4.67 0.88 0.06
N PRO A 370 5.47 1.96 0.05
CA PRO A 370 6.70 2.16 -0.72
C PRO A 370 7.92 1.42 -0.19
N SER A 371 8.60 0.69 -1.09
CA SER A 371 9.91 0.06 -0.89
C SER A 371 10.92 0.58 -1.91
N LEU A 372 12.21 0.34 -1.69
CA LEU A 372 13.24 0.72 -2.67
C LEU A 372 13.07 -0.06 -3.97
N LEU A 373 12.70 -1.35 -3.89
CA LEU A 373 12.42 -2.18 -5.06
C LEU A 373 11.25 -1.62 -5.89
N ALA A 374 10.23 -1.07 -5.22
CA ALA A 374 9.02 -0.51 -5.84
C ALA A 374 9.18 0.92 -6.38
N ALA A 375 10.35 1.57 -6.25
CA ALA A 375 10.54 2.96 -6.68
C ALA A 375 10.15 3.25 -8.15
N PRO A 376 10.37 2.33 -9.12
CA PRO A 376 9.85 2.50 -10.46
C PRO A 376 8.35 2.27 -10.60
N PHE A 377 7.76 1.38 -9.78
CA PHE A 377 6.33 1.07 -9.83
C PHE A 377 5.47 2.29 -9.53
N PHE A 378 5.82 3.08 -8.50
CA PHE A 378 5.15 4.36 -8.23
C PHE A 378 5.75 5.55 -9.00
N GLY A 379 6.64 5.29 -9.96
CA GLY A 379 7.13 6.28 -10.93
C GLY A 379 8.05 7.34 -10.34
N TYR A 380 8.82 7.04 -9.29
CA TYR A 380 9.85 7.95 -8.76
C TYR A 380 11.18 7.81 -9.52
N LEU A 381 11.56 6.58 -9.88
CA LEU A 381 12.75 6.25 -10.67
C LEU A 381 12.36 5.56 -11.98
N GLU A 382 13.22 5.69 -12.98
CA GLU A 382 13.14 4.85 -14.18
C GLU A 382 13.66 3.44 -13.87
N VAL A 383 13.00 2.41 -14.41
CA VAL A 383 13.42 1.01 -14.18
C VAL A 383 14.85 0.74 -14.67
N ASN A 384 15.34 1.49 -15.66
CA ASN A 384 16.69 1.35 -16.21
C ASN A 384 17.70 2.33 -15.60
N ASP A 385 17.32 3.11 -14.58
CA ASP A 385 18.26 3.97 -13.87
C ASP A 385 19.41 3.15 -13.27
N ALA A 386 20.66 3.59 -13.48
CA ALA A 386 21.83 2.82 -13.10
C ALA A 386 21.96 2.66 -11.58
N LEU A 387 21.57 3.68 -10.82
CA LEU A 387 21.58 3.67 -9.37
C LEU A 387 20.48 2.77 -8.81
N TYR A 388 19.27 2.82 -9.37
CA TYR A 388 18.21 1.85 -9.08
C TYR A 388 18.67 0.43 -9.36
N GLN A 389 19.29 0.16 -10.52
CA GLN A 389 19.75 -1.18 -10.88
C GLN A 389 20.85 -1.70 -9.95
N ASN A 390 21.75 -0.85 -9.47
CA ASN A 390 22.71 -1.21 -8.42
C ASN A 390 22.00 -1.57 -7.11
N THR A 391 21.02 -0.74 -6.71
CA THR A 391 20.20 -0.96 -5.52
C THR A 391 19.44 -2.28 -5.64
N ARG A 392 18.64 -2.48 -6.69
CA ARG A 392 17.89 -3.71 -7.01
C ARG A 392 18.76 -4.97 -6.91
N LYS A 393 19.97 -4.96 -7.48
CA LYS A 393 20.89 -6.11 -7.40
C LYS A 393 21.28 -6.45 -5.97
N LEU A 394 21.48 -5.45 -5.11
CA LEU A 394 21.74 -5.67 -3.70
C LEU A 394 20.48 -6.16 -2.97
N LEU A 395 19.33 -5.54 -3.23
CA LEU A 395 18.07 -5.89 -2.55
C LEU A 395 17.64 -7.34 -2.82
N LEU A 396 17.93 -7.85 -4.02
CA LEU A 396 17.64 -9.22 -4.46
C LEU A 396 18.83 -10.17 -4.29
N SER A 397 19.67 -9.93 -3.28
CA SER A 397 20.85 -10.73 -2.98
C SER A 397 20.95 -11.05 -1.49
N ALA A 398 21.90 -11.91 -1.12
CA ALA A 398 22.16 -12.27 0.28
C ALA A 398 22.63 -11.08 1.14
N GLN A 399 22.93 -9.94 0.53
CA GLN A 399 23.34 -8.72 1.22
C GLN A 399 22.16 -7.93 1.77
N ASN A 400 20.94 -8.15 1.28
CA ASN A 400 19.73 -7.69 1.97
C ASN A 400 19.37 -8.71 3.06
N PRO A 401 19.37 -8.32 4.36
CA PRO A 401 19.06 -9.23 5.45
C PRO A 401 17.63 -9.80 5.39
N TYR A 402 16.72 -9.13 4.69
CA TYR A 402 15.33 -9.55 4.51
C TYR A 402 15.03 -10.12 3.13
N PHE A 403 16.04 -10.37 2.28
CA PHE A 403 15.84 -11.19 1.09
C PHE A 403 15.85 -12.67 1.46
N MET A 404 14.65 -13.22 1.60
CA MET A 404 14.44 -14.58 2.08
C MET A 404 14.49 -15.55 0.90
N ARG A 405 15.14 -16.69 1.12
CA ARG A 405 15.44 -17.66 0.07
C ARG A 405 15.11 -19.05 0.56
N GLY A 406 14.27 -19.74 -0.19
CA GLY A 406 13.96 -21.15 0.02
C GLY A 406 13.44 -21.80 -1.25
N PRO A 407 13.17 -23.11 -1.19
CA PRO A 407 12.75 -23.90 -2.36
C PRO A 407 11.38 -23.52 -2.91
N ASP A 408 10.48 -22.97 -2.09
CA ASP A 408 9.09 -22.73 -2.49
C ASP A 408 8.89 -21.30 -3.02
N ILE A 409 9.48 -20.32 -2.35
CA ILE A 409 9.43 -18.90 -2.75
C ILE A 409 10.71 -18.19 -2.29
N SER A 410 11.21 -17.27 -3.12
CA SER A 410 12.33 -16.39 -2.79
C SER A 410 11.98 -14.93 -3.07
N ALA A 411 11.59 -14.22 -2.02
CA ALA A 411 11.21 -12.81 -2.09
C ALA A 411 11.68 -12.04 -0.84
N ILE A 412 11.60 -10.71 -0.92
CA ILE A 412 11.84 -9.85 0.24
C ILE A 412 10.67 -10.03 1.21
N GLY A 413 10.95 -10.12 2.51
CA GLY A 413 9.95 -10.04 3.58
C GLY A 413 10.17 -8.80 4.42
N GLY A 414 10.21 -8.95 5.74
CA GLY A 414 10.42 -7.83 6.65
C GLY A 414 10.61 -8.25 8.09
N ALA A 415 10.63 -7.28 9.01
CA ALA A 415 10.67 -7.55 10.44
C ALA A 415 9.31 -8.02 11.00
N HIS A 416 8.21 -7.67 10.33
CA HIS A 416 6.84 -7.88 10.77
C HIS A 416 6.52 -9.35 11.11
N ASP A 417 6.75 -10.27 10.16
CA ASP A 417 6.60 -11.72 10.35
C ASP A 417 7.92 -12.42 10.70
N GLY A 418 9.03 -11.70 10.53
CA GLY A 418 10.35 -12.16 10.87
C GLY A 418 11.02 -13.05 9.81
N PRO A 419 12.24 -13.55 10.11
CA PRO A 419 13.05 -14.28 9.14
C PRO A 419 12.41 -15.58 8.66
N GLY A 420 12.48 -15.82 7.34
CA GLY A 420 11.97 -17.04 6.70
C GLY A 420 10.57 -16.94 6.11
N TYR A 421 9.85 -15.85 6.40
CA TYR A 421 8.53 -15.52 5.84
C TYR A 421 8.63 -14.50 4.70
N ALA A 422 8.73 -15.00 3.46
CA ALA A 422 8.82 -14.16 2.27
C ALA A 422 7.44 -13.61 1.89
N TRP A 423 7.37 -12.37 1.41
CA TRP A 423 6.09 -11.73 1.08
C TRP A 423 5.84 -11.80 -0.43
N PRO A 424 4.72 -12.41 -0.88
CA PRO A 424 4.36 -12.45 -2.30
C PRO A 424 4.28 -11.07 -2.96
N MET A 425 3.92 -10.04 -2.20
CA MET A 425 3.90 -8.65 -2.67
C MET A 425 5.26 -8.20 -3.24
N ALA A 426 6.37 -8.55 -2.59
CA ALA A 426 7.70 -8.23 -3.10
C ALA A 426 8.03 -8.99 -4.39
N ALA A 427 7.58 -10.24 -4.54
CA ALA A 427 7.71 -11.01 -5.78
C ALA A 427 6.89 -10.37 -6.93
N ILE A 428 5.68 -9.87 -6.63
CA ILE A 428 4.85 -9.15 -7.57
C ILE A 428 5.53 -7.83 -8.01
N VAL A 429 6.06 -7.05 -7.07
CA VAL A 429 6.82 -5.82 -7.37
C VAL A 429 8.05 -6.15 -8.21
N ARG A 430 8.74 -7.25 -7.90
CA ARG A 430 9.90 -7.71 -8.68
C ARG A 430 9.54 -7.94 -10.14
N ILE A 431 8.36 -8.52 -10.42
CA ILE A 431 7.82 -8.68 -11.78
C ILE A 431 7.53 -7.30 -12.41
N LEU A 432 6.76 -6.46 -11.73
CA LEU A 432 6.35 -5.11 -12.19
C LEU A 432 7.54 -4.21 -12.54
N THR A 433 8.71 -4.52 -12.00
CA THR A 433 9.95 -3.75 -12.16
C THR A 433 11.04 -4.54 -12.90
N SER A 434 10.67 -5.57 -13.66
CA SER A 434 11.60 -6.37 -14.48
C SER A 434 11.26 -6.32 -15.97
N SER A 435 12.31 -6.36 -16.79
CA SER A 435 12.20 -6.65 -18.22
C SER A 435 12.68 -8.05 -18.59
N ASP A 436 13.22 -8.82 -17.64
CA ASP A 436 13.78 -10.15 -17.86
C ASP A 436 12.67 -11.22 -17.78
N ASN A 437 12.37 -11.83 -18.93
CA ASN A 437 11.33 -12.86 -19.03
C ASN A 437 11.62 -14.07 -18.14
N VAL A 438 12.89 -14.43 -17.90
CA VAL A 438 13.25 -15.56 -17.05
C VAL A 438 12.91 -15.26 -15.59
N GLU A 439 13.28 -14.06 -15.12
CA GLU A 439 12.93 -13.59 -13.78
C GLU A 439 11.41 -13.55 -13.59
N ILE A 440 10.68 -12.98 -14.56
CA ILE A 440 9.21 -12.87 -14.48
C ILE A 440 8.55 -14.25 -14.43
N THR A 441 8.92 -15.15 -15.35
CA THR A 441 8.40 -16.53 -15.39
C THR A 441 8.66 -17.26 -14.08
N GLN A 442 9.87 -17.14 -13.50
CA GLN A 442 10.19 -17.78 -12.24
C GLN A 442 9.31 -17.26 -11.10
N GLN A 443 9.13 -15.94 -10.99
CA GLN A 443 8.32 -15.35 -9.92
C GLN A 443 6.82 -15.68 -10.08
N LEU A 444 6.29 -15.72 -11.31
CA LEU A 444 4.93 -16.20 -11.57
C LEU A 444 4.74 -17.64 -11.10
N GLN A 445 5.70 -18.52 -11.42
CA GLN A 445 5.67 -19.92 -11.00
C GLN A 445 5.66 -20.05 -9.46
N GLU A 446 6.54 -19.32 -8.77
CA GLU A 446 6.59 -19.31 -7.30
C GLU A 446 5.24 -18.86 -6.74
N ILE A 447 4.72 -17.69 -7.15
CA ILE A 447 3.45 -17.14 -6.66
C ILE A 447 2.27 -18.11 -6.85
N VAL A 448 2.14 -18.71 -8.04
CA VAL A 448 1.03 -19.64 -8.34
C VAL A 448 1.12 -20.92 -7.49
N SER A 449 2.34 -21.36 -7.17
CA SER A 449 2.59 -22.60 -6.45
C SER A 449 2.48 -22.49 -4.93
N THR A 450 2.50 -21.27 -4.37
CA THR A 450 2.57 -21.05 -2.92
C THR A 450 1.30 -20.50 -2.29
N THR A 451 0.13 -20.72 -2.88
CA THR A 451 -1.15 -20.22 -2.31
C THR A 451 -1.83 -21.24 -1.36
N ASP A 452 -1.11 -22.29 -0.94
CA ASP A 452 -1.64 -23.42 -0.15
C ASP A 452 -2.95 -24.03 -0.72
N GLY A 453 -3.10 -24.04 -2.05
CA GLY A 453 -4.31 -24.48 -2.75
C GLY A 453 -5.54 -23.56 -2.61
N LEU A 454 -5.47 -22.50 -1.80
CA LEU A 454 -6.58 -21.56 -1.57
C LEU A 454 -6.84 -20.64 -2.77
N GLY A 455 -5.81 -20.31 -3.55
CA GLY A 455 -5.96 -19.45 -4.72
C GLY A 455 -6.21 -17.98 -4.37
N LEU A 456 -5.55 -17.50 -3.31
CA LEU A 456 -5.44 -16.09 -2.93
C LEU A 456 -3.98 -15.76 -2.65
N ILE A 457 -3.65 -14.47 -2.62
CA ILE A 457 -2.33 -13.98 -2.22
C ILE A 457 -2.31 -13.77 -0.70
N HIS A 458 -1.37 -14.42 -0.02
CA HIS A 458 -1.09 -14.27 1.41
C HIS A 458 -0.20 -13.06 1.68
N GLU A 459 -0.15 -12.63 2.93
CA GLU A 459 0.79 -11.58 3.37
C GLU A 459 2.23 -12.09 3.33
N SER A 460 2.49 -13.21 3.99
CA SER A 460 3.80 -13.86 4.01
C SER A 460 3.68 -15.38 3.96
N ILE A 461 4.75 -16.04 3.50
CA ILE A 461 4.81 -17.49 3.32
C ILE A 461 6.18 -17.97 3.79
N ASN A 462 6.19 -19.02 4.62
CA ASN A 462 7.42 -19.70 5.00
C ASN A 462 8.11 -20.28 3.75
N THR A 463 9.33 -19.84 3.49
CA THR A 463 10.12 -20.19 2.30
C THR A 463 10.39 -21.69 2.11
N TYR A 464 10.14 -22.53 3.13
CA TYR A 464 10.30 -23.99 3.12
C TYR A 464 9.01 -24.78 3.39
N ASN A 465 7.89 -24.09 3.63
CA ASN A 465 6.62 -24.73 3.93
C ASN A 465 5.44 -23.88 3.48
N ILE A 466 4.89 -24.17 2.32
CA ILE A 466 3.77 -23.42 1.74
C ILE A 466 2.48 -23.44 2.57
N SER A 467 2.34 -24.33 3.54
CA SER A 467 1.16 -24.39 4.43
C SER A 467 1.35 -23.60 5.74
N ASP A 468 2.44 -22.85 5.85
CA ASP A 468 2.74 -21.94 6.97
C ASP A 468 2.85 -20.51 6.41
N TRP A 469 1.74 -19.78 6.49
CA TRP A 469 1.56 -18.46 5.90
C TRP A 469 0.72 -17.56 6.82
N THR A 470 0.78 -16.25 6.59
CA THR A 470 -0.01 -15.24 7.34
C THR A 470 -1.08 -14.61 6.46
N ARG A 471 -2.20 -14.24 7.12
CA ARG A 471 -3.40 -13.58 6.56
C ARG A 471 -4.03 -14.29 5.37
N GLN A 472 -5.19 -14.91 5.62
CA GLN A 472 -5.97 -15.57 4.57
C GLN A 472 -6.64 -14.58 3.62
N TRP A 473 -6.83 -13.33 4.06
CA TRP A 473 -7.56 -12.31 3.34
C TRP A 473 -6.81 -10.98 3.41
N PHE A 474 -5.91 -10.80 2.45
CA PHE A 474 -5.20 -9.55 2.26
C PHE A 474 -5.60 -8.91 0.93
N SER A 475 -6.54 -7.97 0.99
CA SER A 475 -7.18 -7.43 -0.21
C SER A 475 -6.22 -6.64 -1.10
N TRP A 476 -5.28 -5.91 -0.49
CA TRP A 476 -4.24 -5.17 -1.20
C TRP A 476 -3.34 -6.10 -2.04
N ALA A 477 -2.75 -7.14 -1.44
CA ALA A 477 -1.86 -8.05 -2.17
C ALA A 477 -2.58 -8.76 -3.34
N ASN A 478 -3.86 -9.11 -3.16
CA ASN A 478 -4.70 -9.65 -4.23
C ASN A 478 -4.92 -8.65 -5.38
N GLY A 479 -5.24 -7.39 -5.06
CA GLY A 479 -5.37 -6.33 -6.05
C GLY A 479 -4.08 -6.10 -6.84
N LEU A 480 -2.94 -6.02 -6.13
CA LEU A 480 -1.61 -5.82 -6.73
C LEU A 480 -1.24 -6.96 -7.69
N PHE A 481 -1.53 -8.21 -7.31
CA PHE A 481 -1.34 -9.35 -8.22
C PHE A 481 -2.17 -9.21 -9.49
N GLY A 482 -3.46 -8.88 -9.36
CA GLY A 482 -4.32 -8.69 -10.51
C GLY A 482 -3.87 -7.53 -11.41
N GLN A 483 -3.39 -6.42 -10.81
CA GLN A 483 -2.79 -5.30 -11.55
C GLN A 483 -1.55 -5.74 -12.34
N MET A 484 -0.69 -6.57 -11.74
CA MET A 484 0.48 -7.13 -12.40
C MET A 484 0.10 -8.00 -13.61
N ILE A 485 -0.98 -8.78 -13.54
CA ILE A 485 -1.44 -9.56 -14.69
C ILE A 485 -1.95 -8.66 -15.82
N LEU A 486 -2.68 -7.58 -15.51
CA LEU A 486 -3.09 -6.59 -16.52
C LEU A 486 -1.89 -5.93 -17.18
N ASP A 487 -0.88 -5.57 -16.38
CA ASP A 487 0.41 -5.07 -16.85
C ASP A 487 1.07 -6.05 -17.84
N LEU A 488 1.18 -7.32 -17.46
CA LEU A 488 1.84 -8.33 -18.29
C LEU A 488 1.09 -8.57 -19.59
N GLU A 489 -0.24 -8.53 -19.58
CA GLU A 489 -1.01 -8.64 -20.82
C GLU A 489 -0.71 -7.48 -21.79
N ASP A 490 -0.46 -6.28 -21.29
CA ASP A 490 -0.09 -5.13 -22.12
C ASP A 490 1.34 -5.24 -22.65
N ARG A 491 2.31 -5.57 -21.78
CA ARG A 491 3.73 -5.47 -22.14
C ARG A 491 4.41 -6.77 -22.56
N LYS A 492 3.94 -7.92 -22.08
CA LYS A 492 4.54 -9.26 -22.28
C LYS A 492 3.47 -10.37 -22.33
N PRO A 493 2.44 -10.26 -23.19
CA PRO A 493 1.30 -11.21 -23.21
C PRO A 493 1.73 -12.66 -23.48
N GLU A 494 2.88 -12.89 -24.11
CA GLU A 494 3.43 -14.22 -24.32
C GLU A 494 3.73 -14.97 -23.02
N LEU A 495 3.99 -14.26 -21.92
CA LEU A 495 4.22 -14.88 -20.62
C LEU A 495 2.93 -15.47 -20.03
N LEU A 496 1.76 -14.90 -20.33
CA LEU A 496 0.47 -15.43 -19.90
C LEU A 496 0.04 -16.69 -20.69
N GLN A 497 0.72 -17.00 -21.79
CA GLN A 497 0.55 -18.25 -22.55
C GLN A 497 1.39 -19.41 -22.01
N GLN A 498 2.27 -19.17 -21.04
CA GLN A 498 3.06 -20.23 -20.43
C GLN A 498 2.21 -21.13 -19.54
N SER A 499 2.73 -22.32 -19.27
CA SER A 499 2.12 -23.29 -18.36
C SER A 499 3.06 -23.54 -17.18
N PHE A 500 2.49 -23.51 -15.99
CA PHE A 500 3.16 -23.68 -14.69
C PHE A 500 2.80 -25.02 -14.04
N GLN A 501 2.25 -25.95 -14.83
CA GLN A 501 1.69 -27.20 -14.36
C GLN A 501 2.77 -28.26 -14.02
N GLY A 502 4.02 -28.02 -14.41
CA GLY A 502 5.11 -28.99 -14.32
C GLY A 502 4.86 -30.26 -15.16
N ASN A 503 5.92 -30.95 -15.58
CA ASN A 503 5.74 -32.36 -15.93
C ASN A 503 5.43 -33.07 -14.61
N SER A 504 4.21 -33.55 -14.45
CA SER A 504 3.87 -34.57 -13.47
C SER A 504 4.71 -35.80 -13.80
N GLY A 505 5.91 -35.86 -13.22
CA GLY A 505 6.83 -36.99 -13.26
C GLY A 505 6.61 -37.90 -12.09
#